data_AF-A0A832YD57-F1
#
_entry.id   AF-A0A832YD57-F1
#
_cell.length_a   1.000
_cell.length_b   1.000
_cell.length_c   1.000
_cell.angle_alpha   90.00
_cell.angle_beta   90.00
_cell.angle_gamma   90.00
#
_symmetry.space_group_name_H-M   'P 1'
#
loop_
_entity.id
_entity.type
_entity.pdbx_description
1 polymer ?
#
loop_
_entity_poly.entity_id
_entity_poly.type
_entity_poly.pdbx_seq_one_letter_code
_entity_poly.pdbx_strand_id
1 'polypeptide(L)'
;MAEGTLTNYVRRVVSKAEPYLPQIPKPKRKVSLQTKLLWCGACVCVYMVMGQTPLFGATTPEFDFLAFARVIFASQQGSLVELGIGPIVTAGLLMQLLRGSDILKFDFKKPEERGIFQTATKMLTYFVIIIESIVYGIAVYGANIGEPSVLVILIGQLMVASILV
;
A
#
# COMPACT_ATOMS: atom_id res chain seq x y z
N MET A 1 -17.58 17.03 -26.73
CA MET A 1 -17.22 15.68 -26.23
C MET A 1 -15.72 15.66 -25.95
N ALA A 2 -15.30 16.12 -24.77
CA ALA A 2 -13.90 16.02 -24.35
C ALA A 2 -13.67 14.60 -23.82
N GLU A 3 -13.22 13.71 -24.69
CA GLU A 3 -12.54 12.48 -24.24
C GLU A 3 -11.42 12.91 -23.29
N GLY A 4 -11.56 12.61 -22.00
CA GLY A 4 -10.76 13.22 -20.95
C GLY A 4 -9.27 13.03 -21.22
N THR A 5 -8.58 14.12 -21.58
CA THR A 5 -7.14 14.16 -21.87
C THR A 5 -6.34 13.53 -20.73
N LEU A 6 -6.81 13.73 -19.50
CA LEU A 6 -6.23 13.17 -18.28
C LEU A 6 -6.40 11.65 -18.18
N THR A 7 -7.58 11.11 -18.52
CA THR A 7 -7.81 9.65 -18.50
C THR A 7 -6.95 8.97 -19.56
N ASN A 8 -6.87 9.55 -20.75
CA ASN A 8 -5.99 9.04 -21.82
C ASN A 8 -4.51 9.15 -21.44
N TYR A 9 -4.11 10.19 -20.71
CA TYR A 9 -2.77 10.29 -20.16
C TYR A 9 -2.47 9.18 -19.14
N VAL A 10 -3.37 8.96 -18.17
CA VAL A 10 -3.24 7.85 -17.19
C VAL A 10 -3.13 6.51 -17.92
N ARG A 11 -3.95 6.26 -18.95
CA ARG A 11 -3.85 5.04 -19.76
C ARG A 11 -2.47 4.84 -20.37
N ARG A 12 -1.86 5.88 -20.94
CA ARG A 12 -0.50 5.81 -21.52
C ARG A 12 0.59 5.58 -20.46
N VAL A 13 0.45 6.19 -19.29
CA VAL A 13 1.40 5.99 -18.19
C VAL A 13 1.30 4.56 -17.67
N VAL A 14 0.09 4.08 -17.43
CA VAL A 14 -0.16 2.72 -16.97
C VAL A 14 0.34 1.70 -17.98
N SER A 15 0.04 1.84 -19.28
CA SER A 15 0.49 0.86 -20.28
C SER A 15 2.02 0.80 -20.42
N LYS A 16 2.73 1.91 -20.20
CA LYS A 16 4.19 1.92 -20.15
C LYS A 16 4.75 1.28 -18.87
N ALA A 17 4.07 1.45 -17.75
CA ALA A 17 4.51 0.95 -16.45
C ALA A 17 4.08 -0.49 -16.16
N GLU A 18 3.00 -0.96 -16.77
CA GLU A 18 2.37 -2.27 -16.56
C GLU A 18 3.36 -3.45 -16.62
N PRO A 19 4.31 -3.51 -17.56
CA PRO A 19 5.27 -4.61 -17.64
C PRO A 19 6.27 -4.65 -16.47
N TYR A 20 6.50 -3.52 -15.81
CA TYR A 20 7.46 -3.39 -14.71
C TYR A 20 6.83 -3.56 -13.34
N LEU A 21 5.49 -3.53 -13.26
CA LEU A 21 4.77 -3.72 -12.00
C LEU A 21 4.64 -5.21 -11.69
N PRO A 22 5.04 -5.66 -10.50
CA PRO A 22 4.82 -7.04 -10.09
C PRO A 22 3.31 -7.33 -10.06
N GLN A 23 2.84 -8.24 -10.90
CA GLN A 23 1.43 -8.67 -10.91
C GLN A 23 1.33 -10.16 -10.63
N ILE A 24 0.37 -10.53 -9.77
CA ILE A 24 0.10 -11.92 -9.45
C ILE A 24 -0.93 -12.43 -10.48
N PRO A 25 -0.55 -13.35 -11.38
CA PRO A 25 -1.46 -13.84 -12.40
C PRO A 25 -2.62 -14.62 -11.76
N LYS A 26 -3.80 -14.54 -12.38
CA LYS A 26 -4.96 -15.33 -11.94
C LYS A 26 -4.65 -16.82 -12.05
N PRO A 27 -5.10 -17.67 -11.09
CA PRO A 27 -4.89 -19.10 -11.16
C PRO A 27 -5.46 -19.69 -12.46
N LYS A 28 -4.62 -20.44 -13.20
CA LYS A 28 -5.01 -21.10 -14.46
C LYS A 28 -6.02 -22.25 -14.24
N ARG A 29 -6.07 -22.80 -13.02
CA ARG A 29 -6.97 -23.89 -12.62
C ARG A 29 -7.80 -23.49 -11.41
N LYS A 30 -8.97 -24.11 -11.27
CA LYS A 30 -9.78 -23.96 -10.04
C LYS A 30 -8.99 -24.51 -8.85
N VAL A 31 -8.81 -23.67 -7.85
CA VAL A 31 -8.12 -24.01 -6.59
C VAL A 31 -9.16 -24.52 -5.60
N SER A 32 -8.89 -25.65 -4.94
CA SER A 32 -9.78 -26.22 -3.93
C SER A 32 -9.90 -25.30 -2.70
N LEU A 33 -10.98 -25.42 -1.95
CA LEU A 33 -11.21 -24.61 -0.75
C LEU A 33 -10.09 -24.81 0.29
N GLN A 34 -9.66 -26.06 0.49
CA GLN A 34 -8.59 -26.40 1.42
C GLN A 34 -7.29 -25.68 1.09
N THR A 35 -6.91 -25.64 -0.20
CA THR A 35 -5.71 -24.92 -0.63
C THR A 35 -5.84 -23.41 -0.43
N LYS A 36 -7.02 -22.81 -0.70
CA LYS A 36 -7.25 -21.38 -0.43
C LYS A 36 -7.15 -21.05 1.05
N LEU A 37 -7.70 -21.89 1.92
CA LEU A 37 -7.61 -21.73 3.37
C LEU A 37 -6.16 -21.83 3.86
N LEU A 38 -5.39 -22.78 3.32
CA LEU A 38 -3.97 -22.92 3.67
C LEU A 38 -3.16 -21.68 3.28
N TRP A 39 -3.37 -21.12 2.08
CA TRP A 39 -2.73 -19.85 1.67
C TRP A 39 -3.18 -18.67 2.53
N CYS A 40 -4.47 -18.57 2.84
CA CYS A 40 -5.00 -17.53 3.72
C CYS A 40 -4.34 -17.59 5.11
N GLY A 41 -4.30 -18.79 5.70
CA GLY A 41 -3.64 -19.03 6.98
C GLY A 41 -2.15 -18.67 6.94
N ALA A 42 -1.45 -19.05 5.87
CA ALA A 42 -0.04 -18.70 5.69
C ALA A 42 0.17 -17.17 5.65
N CYS A 43 -0.65 -16.43 4.89
CA CYS A 43 -0.57 -14.96 4.85
C CYS A 43 -0.87 -14.33 6.22
N VAL A 44 -1.87 -14.84 6.94
CA VAL A 44 -2.18 -14.36 8.31
C VAL A 44 -1.01 -14.62 9.25
N CYS A 45 -0.40 -15.79 9.21
CA CYS A 45 0.78 -16.10 10.03
C CYS A 45 1.93 -15.15 9.75
N VAL A 46 2.23 -14.86 8.48
CA VAL A 46 3.27 -13.89 8.10
C VAL A 46 2.93 -12.50 8.63
N TYR A 47 1.69 -12.06 8.47
CA TYR A 47 1.23 -10.77 8.98
C TYR A 47 1.35 -10.66 10.50
N MET A 48 0.99 -11.71 11.24
CA MET A 48 1.14 -11.75 12.70
C MET A 48 2.60 -11.68 13.13
N VAL A 49 3.50 -12.40 12.45
CA VAL A 49 4.94 -12.34 12.73
C VAL A 49 5.47 -10.93 12.49
N MET A 50 5.06 -10.28 11.39
CA MET A 50 5.42 -8.89 11.12
C MET A 50 4.91 -7.94 12.21
N GLY A 51 3.68 -8.12 12.70
CA GLY A 51 3.11 -7.32 13.79
C GLY A 51 3.82 -7.48 15.12
N GLN A 52 4.42 -8.64 15.40
CA GLN A 52 5.22 -8.85 16.62
C GLN A 52 6.69 -8.48 16.45
N THR A 53 7.16 -8.19 15.23
CA THR A 53 8.55 -7.86 14.96
C THR A 53 8.76 -6.35 15.12
N PRO A 54 9.56 -5.89 16.10
CA PRO A 54 9.80 -4.47 16.30
C PRO A 54 10.66 -3.87 15.18
N LEU A 55 10.44 -2.59 14.88
CA LEU A 55 11.28 -1.82 13.97
C LEU A 55 12.67 -1.59 14.58
N PHE A 56 13.70 -1.66 13.75
CA PHE A 56 15.06 -1.43 14.22
C PHE A 56 15.26 0.07 14.44
N GLY A 57 15.83 0.44 15.59
CA GLY A 57 16.04 1.85 15.95
C GLY A 57 14.79 2.61 16.34
N ALA A 58 13.61 1.98 16.34
CA ALA A 58 12.39 2.61 16.80
C ALA A 58 12.35 2.64 18.34
N THR A 59 12.34 3.84 18.92
CA THR A 59 11.86 4.04 20.28
C THR A 59 10.36 4.29 20.20
N THR A 60 9.55 3.35 20.69
CA THR A 60 8.09 3.49 20.66
C THR A 60 7.68 4.79 21.35
N PRO A 61 7.01 5.73 20.65
CA PRO A 61 6.51 6.95 21.26
C PRO A 61 5.57 6.61 22.42
N GLU A 62 5.67 7.35 23.53
CA GLU A 62 4.83 7.14 24.71
C GLU A 62 3.35 7.42 24.43
N PHE A 63 3.07 8.25 23.42
CA PHE A 63 1.72 8.59 22.97
C PHE A 63 1.46 8.11 21.53
N ASP A 64 0.36 7.37 21.37
CA ASP A 64 -0.13 6.90 20.07
C ASP A 64 -1.29 7.74 19.56
N PHE A 65 -0.99 8.80 18.81
CA PHE A 65 -2.00 9.67 18.23
C PHE A 65 -2.91 8.98 17.21
N LEU A 66 -2.51 7.81 16.69
CA LEU A 66 -3.26 7.05 15.69
C LEU A 66 -4.05 5.88 16.26
N ALA A 67 -4.15 5.73 17.59
CA ALA A 67 -4.75 4.54 18.21
C ALA A 67 -6.09 4.10 17.60
N PHE A 68 -6.98 5.05 17.29
CA PHE A 68 -8.25 4.75 16.60
C PHE A 68 -8.07 4.35 15.13
N ALA A 69 -7.18 5.04 14.41
CA ALA A 69 -6.89 4.76 13.00
C ALA A 69 -6.21 3.40 12.81
N ARG A 70 -5.45 2.91 13.81
CA ARG A 70 -4.79 1.60 13.76
C ARG A 70 -5.75 0.44 13.61
N VAL A 71 -6.95 0.53 14.20
CA VAL A 71 -8.01 -0.49 14.02
C VAL A 71 -8.46 -0.56 12.56
N ILE A 72 -8.56 0.59 11.88
CA ILE A 72 -8.98 0.68 10.48
C ILE A 72 -7.86 0.21 9.56
N PHE A 73 -6.62 0.62 9.84
CA PHE A 73 -5.45 0.29 9.03
C PHE A 73 -4.81 -1.04 9.38
N ALA A 74 -5.38 -1.80 10.32
CA ALA A 74 -4.83 -3.04 10.84
C ALA A 74 -3.35 -2.91 11.26
N SER A 75 -2.95 -1.73 11.72
CA SER A 75 -1.54 -1.40 11.96
C SER A 75 -1.16 -1.51 13.43
N GLN A 76 0.13 -1.66 13.71
CA GLN A 76 0.65 -1.84 15.07
C GLN A 76 1.90 -1.01 15.29
N GLN A 77 1.87 -0.13 16.31
CA GLN A 77 2.96 0.79 16.60
C GLN A 77 4.25 0.07 16.99
N GLY A 78 5.37 0.61 16.54
CA GLY A 78 6.72 0.11 16.77
C GLY A 78 7.06 -1.17 16.02
N SER A 79 6.20 -1.66 15.11
CA SER A 79 6.38 -2.95 14.42
C SER A 79 6.53 -2.82 12.91
N LEU A 80 6.86 -3.91 12.22
CA LEU A 80 6.92 -3.91 10.75
C LEU A 80 5.58 -3.53 10.10
N VAL A 81 4.43 -3.73 10.78
CA VAL A 81 3.12 -3.30 10.26
C VAL A 81 2.68 -1.94 10.79
N GLU A 82 3.61 -1.04 11.10
CA GLU A 82 3.33 0.33 11.58
C GLU A 82 2.32 1.10 10.70
N LEU A 83 2.47 0.99 9.38
CA LEU A 83 1.57 1.63 8.41
C LEU A 83 0.38 0.74 8.02
N GLY A 84 0.48 -0.57 8.28
CA GLY A 84 -0.53 -1.58 7.94
C GLY A 84 -1.02 -1.45 6.49
N ILE A 85 -2.35 -1.46 6.31
CA ILE A 85 -3.00 -1.27 5.01
C ILE A 85 -3.23 0.21 4.64
N GLY A 86 -2.76 1.16 5.45
CA GLY A 86 -2.97 2.60 5.29
C GLY A 86 -2.65 3.11 3.87
N PRO A 87 -1.45 2.81 3.31
CA PRO A 87 -1.11 3.24 1.96
C PRO A 87 -2.06 2.69 0.87
N ILE A 88 -2.54 1.45 1.03
CA ILE A 88 -3.44 0.77 0.08
C ILE A 88 -4.82 1.42 0.12
N VAL A 89 -5.36 1.64 1.32
CA VAL A 89 -6.66 2.27 1.53
C VAL A 89 -6.64 3.71 1.04
N THR A 90 -5.58 4.47 1.35
CA THR A 90 -5.42 5.86 0.93
C THR A 90 -5.39 5.98 -0.59
N ALA A 91 -4.57 5.19 -1.28
CA ALA A 91 -4.52 5.19 -2.74
C ALA A 91 -5.85 4.75 -3.36
N GLY A 92 -6.49 3.72 -2.79
CA GLY A 92 -7.80 3.26 -3.22
C GLY A 92 -8.87 4.33 -3.10
N LEU A 93 -8.95 5.02 -1.95
CA LEU A 93 -9.91 6.09 -1.71
C LEU A 93 -9.65 7.28 -2.63
N LEU A 94 -8.40 7.68 -2.82
CA LEU A 94 -8.04 8.75 -3.78
C LEU A 94 -8.51 8.41 -5.20
N MET A 95 -8.23 7.20 -5.68
CA MET A 95 -8.67 6.77 -7.01
C MET A 95 -10.19 6.68 -7.13
N GLN A 96 -10.88 6.24 -6.07
CA GLN A 96 -12.34 6.22 -6.01
C GLN A 96 -12.93 7.63 -6.05
N LEU A 97 -12.34 8.59 -5.33
CA LEU A 97 -12.77 9.99 -5.33
C LEU A 97 -12.58 10.63 -6.71
N LEU A 98 -11.40 10.46 -7.33
CA LEU A 98 -11.11 10.99 -8.67
C LEU A 98 -12.06 10.44 -9.75
N ARG A 99 -12.48 9.19 -9.61
CA ARG A 99 -13.49 8.59 -10.48
C ARG A 99 -14.89 9.11 -10.14
N GLY A 100 -15.24 9.16 -8.86
CA GLY A 100 -16.56 9.57 -8.38
C GLY A 100 -16.88 11.04 -8.65
N SER A 101 -15.87 11.89 -8.76
CA SER A 101 -15.99 13.30 -9.15
C SER A 101 -15.96 13.52 -10.67
N ASP A 102 -16.05 12.46 -11.48
CA ASP A 102 -15.99 12.48 -12.95
C ASP A 102 -14.71 13.08 -13.56
N ILE A 103 -13.63 13.24 -12.77
CA ILE A 103 -12.31 13.69 -13.25
C ILE A 103 -11.67 12.59 -14.09
N LEU A 104 -11.74 11.34 -13.61
CA LEU A 104 -11.26 10.15 -14.31
C LEU A 104 -12.44 9.32 -14.82
N LYS A 105 -12.61 9.25 -16.13
CA LYS A 105 -13.74 8.55 -16.77
C LYS A 105 -13.35 7.12 -17.13
N PHE A 106 -13.60 6.19 -16.22
CA PHE A 106 -13.43 4.76 -16.44
C PHE A 106 -14.77 4.04 -16.55
N ASP A 107 -14.96 3.32 -17.66
CA ASP A 107 -16.09 2.43 -17.89
C ASP A 107 -15.80 1.03 -17.35
N PHE A 108 -16.28 0.77 -16.13
CA PHE A 108 -16.19 -0.55 -15.52
C PHE A 108 -17.11 -1.59 -16.17
N LYS A 109 -17.82 -1.35 -17.27
CA LYS A 109 -18.38 -2.45 -18.06
C LYS A 109 -17.30 -3.16 -18.87
N LYS A 110 -16.22 -2.46 -19.22
CA LYS A 110 -15.10 -3.00 -19.98
C LYS A 110 -14.05 -3.62 -19.04
N PRO A 111 -13.66 -4.89 -19.23
CA PRO A 111 -12.67 -5.56 -18.39
C PRO A 111 -11.27 -4.92 -18.49
N GLU A 112 -10.91 -4.38 -19.65
CA GLU A 112 -9.66 -3.66 -19.88
C GLU A 112 -9.57 -2.41 -19.01
N GLU A 113 -10.62 -1.59 -18.97
CA GLU A 113 -10.63 -0.36 -18.15
C GLU A 113 -10.60 -0.66 -16.65
N ARG A 114 -11.20 -1.78 -16.21
CA ARG A 114 -11.04 -2.27 -14.83
C ARG A 114 -9.59 -2.62 -14.51
N GLY A 115 -8.89 -3.27 -15.44
CA GLY A 115 -7.48 -3.63 -15.28
C GLY A 115 -6.58 -2.42 -15.19
N ILE A 116 -6.80 -1.42 -16.06
CA ILE A 116 -6.06 -0.15 -16.03
C ILE A 116 -6.30 0.60 -14.72
N PHE A 117 -7.55 0.66 -14.25
CA PHE A 117 -7.86 1.30 -12.98
C PHE A 117 -7.18 0.60 -11.80
N GLN A 118 -7.21 -0.73 -11.74
CA GLN A 118 -6.53 -1.51 -10.70
C GLN A 118 -5.01 -1.29 -10.72
N THR A 119 -4.41 -1.27 -11.91
CA THR A 119 -2.98 -1.04 -12.08
C THR A 119 -2.60 0.38 -11.69
N ALA A 120 -3.39 1.38 -12.08
CA ALA A 120 -3.22 2.78 -11.67
C ALA A 120 -3.31 2.93 -10.14
N THR A 121 -4.30 2.31 -9.50
CA THR A 121 -4.41 2.30 -8.04
C THR A 121 -3.19 1.68 -7.39
N LYS A 122 -2.68 0.56 -7.92
CA LYS A 122 -1.48 -0.09 -7.40
C LYS A 122 -0.22 0.78 -7.55
N MET A 123 -0.07 1.47 -8.68
CA MET A 123 1.01 2.46 -8.86
C MET A 123 0.92 3.58 -7.84
N LEU A 124 -0.29 4.10 -7.62
CA LEU A 124 -0.52 5.13 -6.61
C LEU A 124 -0.23 4.59 -5.20
N THR A 125 -0.56 3.34 -4.90
CA THR A 125 -0.18 2.70 -3.63
C THR A 125 1.32 2.72 -3.42
N TYR A 126 2.13 2.31 -4.40
CA TYR A 126 3.60 2.38 -4.27
C TYR A 126 4.11 3.81 -4.04
N PHE A 127 3.52 4.79 -4.74
CA PHE A 127 3.85 6.20 -4.54
C PHE A 127 3.50 6.67 -3.12
N VAL A 128 2.33 6.30 -2.61
CA VAL A 128 1.90 6.62 -1.25
C VAL A 128 2.80 5.93 -0.23
N ILE A 129 3.16 4.65 -0.41
CA ILE A 129 4.10 3.94 0.48
C ILE A 129 5.41 4.73 0.62
N ILE A 130 5.97 5.20 -0.50
CA ILE A 130 7.24 5.95 -0.49
C ILE A 130 7.11 7.22 0.34
N ILE A 131 6.09 8.04 0.06
CA ILE A 131 5.89 9.32 0.74
C ILE A 131 5.55 9.10 2.21
N GLU A 132 4.59 8.24 2.50
CA GLU A 132 4.08 7.98 3.84
C GLU A 132 5.19 7.40 4.72
N SER A 133 5.99 6.46 4.23
CA SER A 133 7.12 5.91 5.01
C SER A 133 8.17 6.97 5.36
N ILE A 134 8.50 7.87 4.41
CA ILE A 134 9.47 8.95 4.65
C ILE A 134 8.91 9.95 5.66
N VAL A 135 7.69 10.45 5.41
CA VAL A 135 7.05 11.47 6.24
C VAL A 135 6.81 10.92 7.65
N TYR A 136 6.27 9.70 7.76
CA TYR A 136 6.01 9.05 9.05
C TYR A 136 7.30 8.78 9.81
N GLY A 137 8.32 8.21 9.15
CA GLY A 137 9.61 7.93 9.77
C GLY A 137 10.26 9.18 10.35
N ILE A 138 10.27 10.29 9.59
CA ILE A 138 10.83 11.56 10.07
C ILE A 138 9.97 12.17 11.18
N ALA A 139 8.65 12.25 10.98
CA ALA A 139 7.76 12.95 11.90
C ALA A 139 7.59 12.25 13.25
N VAL A 140 7.57 10.91 13.26
CA VAL A 140 7.29 10.11 14.46
C VAL A 140 8.57 9.65 15.15
N TYR A 141 9.57 9.21 14.37
CA TYR A 141 10.79 8.60 14.91
C TYR A 141 12.02 9.52 14.82
N GLY A 142 12.02 10.53 13.94
CA GLY A 142 13.20 11.36 13.66
C GLY A 142 13.75 12.12 14.87
N ALA A 143 12.90 12.58 15.79
CA ALA A 143 13.36 13.33 16.97
C ALA A 143 14.14 12.46 17.98
N ASN A 144 13.87 11.15 18.02
CA ASN A 144 14.47 10.22 18.96
C ASN A 144 15.67 9.47 18.38
N ILE A 145 15.89 9.55 17.06
CA ILE A 145 16.99 8.89 16.37
C ILE A 145 18.06 9.92 16.04
N GLY A 146 19.11 9.97 16.85
CA GLY A 146 20.24 10.90 16.66
C GLY A 146 21.17 10.56 15.49
N GLU A 147 21.15 9.31 15.01
CA GLU A 147 22.01 8.86 13.92
C GLU A 147 21.23 8.76 12.59
N PRO A 148 21.58 9.57 11.56
CA PRO A 148 20.84 9.59 10.28
C PRO A 148 20.81 8.24 9.55
N SER A 149 21.83 7.40 9.73
CA SER A 149 21.92 6.06 9.13
C SER A 149 20.78 5.15 9.62
N VAL A 150 20.50 5.17 10.93
CA VAL A 150 19.45 4.38 11.57
C VAL A 150 18.07 4.83 11.11
N LEU A 151 17.85 6.14 10.95
CA LEU A 151 16.59 6.68 10.44
C LEU A 151 16.31 6.22 9.01
N VAL A 152 17.32 6.21 8.13
CA VAL A 152 17.19 5.71 6.76
C VAL A 152 16.87 4.21 6.75
N ILE A 153 17.49 3.42 7.62
CA ILE A 153 17.19 1.99 7.76
C ILE A 153 15.74 1.79 8.20
N LEU A 154 15.28 2.53 9.21
CA LEU A 154 13.89 2.46 9.69
C LEU A 154 12.89 2.79 8.58
N ILE A 155 13.12 3.88 7.83
CA ILE A 155 12.26 4.25 6.69
C ILE A 155 12.27 3.13 5.63
N GLY A 156 13.44 2.54 5.36
CA GLY A 156 13.55 1.39 4.45
C GLY A 156 12.74 0.18 4.92
N GLN A 157 12.73 -0.10 6.23
CA GLN A 157 11.89 -1.17 6.80
C GLN A 157 10.40 -0.89 6.61
N LEU A 158 9.94 0.33 6.88
CA LEU A 158 8.55 0.74 6.68
C LEU A 158 8.13 0.54 5.22
N MET A 159 8.95 1.01 4.28
CA MET A 159 8.69 0.87 2.84
C MET A 159 8.58 -0.60 2.42
N VAL A 160 9.55 -1.42 2.80
CA VAL A 160 9.60 -2.84 2.41
C VAL A 160 8.44 -3.61 3.04
N ALA A 161 8.14 -3.36 4.30
CA ALA A 161 7.03 -4.01 4.98
C ALA A 161 5.68 -3.63 4.36
N SER A 162 5.45 -2.36 4.04
CA SER A 162 4.24 -1.91 3.34
C SER A 162 4.11 -2.39 1.90
N ILE A 163 5.22 -2.73 1.22
CA ILE A 163 5.19 -3.37 -0.10
C ILE A 163 4.82 -4.85 0.00
N LEU A 164 5.20 -5.50 1.10
CA LEU A 164 4.93 -6.91 1.37
C LEU A 164 3.45 -7.13 1.72
N VAL A 165 2.87 -6.21 2.50
CA VAL A 165 1.43 -6.14 2.81
C VAL A 165 0.61 -5.87 1.55
#